data_AF-A0A932SJ37-F1
#
_entry.id   AF-A0A932SJ37-F1
#
_cell.length_a   1.000
_cell.length_b   1.000
_cell.length_c   1.000
_cell.angle_alpha   90.00
_cell.angle_beta   90.00
_cell.angle_gamma   90.00
#
_symmetry.space_group_name_H-M   'P 1'
#
loop_
_entity.id
_entity.type
_entity.pdbx_description
1 polymer ?
#
loop_
_entity_poly.entity_id
_entity_poly.type
_entity_poly.pdbx_seq_one_letter_code
_entity_poly.pdbx_strand_id
1 'polypeptide(L)'
;MAWIIQHLLAVTLLMLLFAVGSVLGLFRFLPERYFQRSRPRFAALAASGVVAVLFSVILTNWYGLKRDRDDRLIALRDQHYRQLRPVLRQEALNLQEIAGLISTEAHIAQMTKGRAGADPSRLLWPEEMSHDLVHHFSDYERSKQDLLIQITIQDQEFHSALDVAERQRTPPIELAPDWRETVSMAFIESCVGHGNGIGLIVSKEGFIFSSWDVSTRGKGAPSPDQAAAFQRFKLLHIDPTLRFQCDSLKSRAQVIQQRAEELAQEALRLSDGWVLNGSCEFIKSEDGLD
;
A
#
# COMPACT_ATOMS: atom_id res chain seq x y z
N MET A 1 8.31 -40.84 -2.89
CA MET A 1 9.35 -40.18 -2.08
C MET A 1 8.89 -39.82 -0.66
N ALA A 2 7.61 -39.56 -0.39
CA ALA A 2 7.10 -39.21 0.96
C ALA A 2 7.35 -40.28 2.06
N TRP A 3 7.35 -41.58 1.70
CA TRP A 3 7.54 -42.68 2.66
C TRP A 3 8.96 -42.76 3.25
N ILE A 4 9.98 -42.50 2.43
CA ILE A 4 11.39 -42.50 2.88
C ILE A 4 11.66 -41.34 3.85
N ILE A 5 10.98 -40.20 3.65
CA ILE A 5 11.10 -39.01 4.51
C ILE A 5 10.40 -39.26 5.85
N GLN A 6 9.20 -39.85 5.86
CA GLN A 6 8.49 -40.20 7.10
C GLN A 6 9.18 -41.29 7.93
N HIS A 7 10.03 -42.12 7.32
CA HIS A 7 10.73 -43.22 8.00
C HIS A 7 12.24 -43.07 7.95
N LEU A 8 12.74 -41.83 7.87
CA LEU A 8 14.17 -41.53 7.78
C LEU A 8 14.96 -42.16 8.94
N LEU A 9 14.41 -42.16 10.15
CA LEU A 9 15.00 -42.83 11.32
C LEU A 9 15.08 -44.36 11.16
N ALA A 10 14.05 -44.98 10.59
CA ALA A 10 14.05 -46.43 10.37
C ALA A 10 15.04 -46.82 9.26
N VAL A 11 15.12 -46.04 8.18
CA VAL A 11 16.06 -46.26 7.07
C VAL A 11 17.51 -46.05 7.53
N THR A 12 17.78 -45.03 8.33
CA THR A 12 19.12 -44.78 8.87
C THR A 12 19.55 -45.85 9.89
N LEU A 13 18.64 -46.29 10.75
CA LEU A 13 18.86 -47.44 11.65
C LEU A 13 19.18 -48.72 10.87
N LEU A 14 18.44 -49.00 9.79
CA LEU A 14 18.61 -50.19 8.97
C LEU A 14 19.95 -50.17 8.21
N MET A 15 20.37 -49.02 7.68
CA MET A 15 21.68 -48.84 7.05
C MET A 15 22.83 -48.98 8.06
N LEU A 16 22.66 -48.49 9.28
CA LEU A 16 23.64 -48.62 10.35
C LEU A 16 23.78 -50.08 10.80
N LEU A 17 22.66 -50.78 10.99
CA LEU A 17 22.64 -52.21 11.30
C LEU A 17 23.26 -53.04 10.18
N PHE A 18 23.00 -52.69 8.91
CA PHE A 18 23.61 -53.35 7.75
C PHE A 18 25.13 -53.13 7.71
N ALA A 19 25.61 -51.91 7.97
CA ALA A 19 27.04 -51.59 8.02
C ALA A 19 27.75 -52.35 9.16
N VAL A 20 27.18 -52.32 10.38
CA VAL A 20 27.73 -53.04 11.54
C VAL A 20 27.68 -54.55 11.31
N GLY A 21 26.58 -55.08 10.77
CA GLY A 21 26.40 -56.49 10.43
C GLY A 21 27.39 -56.96 9.37
N SER A 22 27.65 -56.15 8.35
CA SER A 22 28.63 -56.44 7.30
C SER A 22 30.06 -56.48 7.85
N VAL A 23 30.42 -55.56 8.74
CA VAL A 23 31.72 -55.57 9.44
C VAL A 23 31.84 -56.81 10.33
N LEU A 24 30.84 -57.11 11.16
CA LEU A 24 30.85 -58.29 12.03
C LEU A 24 30.88 -59.60 11.23
N GLY A 25 30.16 -59.67 10.10
CA GLY A 25 30.15 -60.82 9.20
C GLY A 25 31.52 -61.06 8.55
N LEU A 26 32.17 -60.01 8.06
CA LEU A 26 33.55 -60.06 7.54
C LEU A 26 34.55 -60.53 8.60
N PHE A 27 34.42 -60.04 9.84
CA PHE A 27 35.25 -60.49 10.97
C PHE A 27 35.07 -61.97 11.29
N ARG A 28 33.88 -62.54 11.05
CA ARG A 28 33.58 -63.94 11.38
C ARG A 28 33.96 -64.93 10.27
N PHE A 29 33.96 -64.49 9.00
CA PHE A 29 34.19 -65.36 7.84
C PHE A 29 35.65 -65.40 7.32
N LEU A 30 36.51 -64.49 7.78
CA LEU A 30 37.91 -64.47 7.36
C LEU A 30 38.77 -65.47 8.17
N PRO A 31 39.56 -66.34 7.53
CA PRO A 31 40.38 -67.34 8.22
C PRO A 31 41.48 -66.69 9.06
N GLU A 32 41.68 -67.19 10.30
CA GLU A 32 42.56 -66.62 11.34
C GLU A 32 43.99 -66.26 10.87
N ARG A 33 44.50 -66.95 9.85
CA ARG A 33 45.86 -66.73 9.31
C ARG A 33 46.05 -65.40 8.59
N TYR A 34 44.99 -64.78 8.06
CA TYR A 34 45.06 -63.45 7.42
C TYR A 34 44.94 -62.31 8.44
N PHE A 35 44.45 -62.63 9.64
CA PHE A 35 43.95 -61.68 10.64
C PHE A 35 45.05 -61.10 11.56
N GLN A 36 46.12 -61.85 11.83
CA GLN A 36 47.17 -61.41 12.77
C GLN A 36 48.06 -60.28 12.24
N ARG A 37 48.28 -60.16 10.92
CA ARG A 37 49.26 -59.21 10.34
C ARG A 37 48.68 -57.84 9.96
N SER A 38 47.35 -57.72 9.94
CA SER A 38 46.64 -56.59 9.31
C SER A 38 45.56 -55.95 10.21
N ARG A 39 45.40 -56.46 11.45
CA ARG A 39 44.47 -56.01 12.50
C ARG A 39 44.28 -54.48 12.61
N PRO A 40 45.33 -53.64 12.74
CA PRO A 40 45.13 -52.21 12.92
C PRO A 40 44.63 -51.50 11.66
N ARG A 41 44.99 -52.00 10.46
CA ARG A 41 44.60 -51.38 9.18
C ARG A 41 43.15 -51.69 8.82
N PHE A 42 42.71 -52.93 9.03
CA PHE A 42 41.30 -53.30 8.80
C PHE A 42 40.36 -52.69 9.84
N ALA A 43 40.78 -52.60 11.11
CA ALA A 43 40.00 -51.91 12.14
C ALA A 43 39.86 -50.40 11.84
N ALA A 44 40.92 -49.74 11.37
CA ALA A 44 40.87 -48.33 10.98
C ALA A 44 39.97 -48.08 9.76
N LEU A 45 40.01 -48.96 8.74
CA LEU A 45 39.13 -48.87 7.56
C LEU A 45 37.66 -49.14 7.89
N ALA A 46 37.38 -50.10 8.77
CA ALA A 46 36.01 -50.36 9.23
C ALA A 46 35.49 -49.18 10.07
N ALA A 47 36.30 -48.61 10.96
CA ALA A 47 35.95 -47.44 11.75
C ALA A 47 35.71 -46.20 10.87
N SER A 48 36.55 -45.97 9.85
CA SER A 48 36.34 -44.84 8.93
C SER A 48 35.08 -45.00 8.09
N GLY A 49 34.74 -46.23 7.67
CA GLY A 49 33.49 -46.53 6.99
C GLY A 49 32.26 -46.24 7.87
N VAL A 50 32.29 -46.66 9.14
CA VAL A 50 31.21 -46.38 10.10
C VAL A 50 31.07 -44.87 10.36
N VAL A 51 32.19 -44.15 10.55
CA VAL A 51 32.19 -42.70 10.74
C VAL A 51 31.65 -41.97 9.51
N ALA A 52 32.04 -42.39 8.29
CA ALA A 52 31.53 -41.79 7.06
C ALA A 52 30.02 -41.99 6.89
N VAL A 53 29.50 -43.17 7.23
CA VAL A 53 28.04 -43.44 7.23
C VAL A 53 27.33 -42.57 8.27
N LEU A 54 27.84 -42.49 9.50
CA LEU A 54 27.28 -41.65 10.55
C LEU A 54 27.26 -40.17 10.15
N PHE A 55 28.35 -39.66 9.59
CA PHE A 55 28.45 -38.28 9.14
C PHE A 55 27.49 -38.00 7.98
N SER A 56 27.35 -38.94 7.03
CA SER A 56 26.36 -38.84 5.94
C SER A 56 24.93 -38.78 6.47
N VAL A 57 24.59 -39.59 7.49
CA VAL A 57 23.26 -39.59 8.12
C VAL A 57 23.00 -38.28 8.85
N ILE A 58 23.96 -37.80 9.65
CA ILE A 58 23.85 -36.54 10.39
C ILE A 58 23.66 -35.36 9.43
N LEU A 59 24.48 -35.28 8.38
CA LEU A 59 24.34 -34.23 7.37
C LEU A 59 22.99 -34.32 6.66
N THR A 60 22.55 -35.51 6.24
CA THR A 60 21.25 -35.68 5.55
C THR A 60 20.09 -35.25 6.45
N ASN A 61 20.11 -35.61 7.74
CA ASN A 61 19.10 -35.19 8.70
C ASN A 61 19.14 -33.67 8.95
N TRP A 62 20.34 -33.09 9.08
CA TRP A 62 20.51 -31.66 9.28
C TRP A 62 20.04 -30.83 8.07
N TYR A 63 20.38 -31.25 6.85
CA TYR A 63 19.88 -30.64 5.62
C TYR A 63 18.37 -30.83 5.47
N GLY A 64 17.82 -31.98 5.89
CA GLY A 64 16.37 -32.21 5.92
C GLY A 64 15.64 -31.25 6.85
N LEU A 65 16.13 -31.11 8.09
CA LEU A 65 15.57 -30.17 9.07
C LEU A 65 15.69 -28.71 8.61
N LYS A 66 16.82 -28.34 8.01
CA LYS A 66 17.01 -27.00 7.44
C LYS A 66 16.02 -26.75 6.30
N ARG A 67 15.88 -27.72 5.38
CA ARG A 67 14.93 -27.64 4.28
C ARG A 67 13.49 -27.53 4.76
N ASP A 68 13.07 -28.33 5.73
CA ASP A 68 11.71 -28.28 6.27
C ASP A 68 11.42 -26.92 6.95
N ARG A 69 12.42 -26.34 7.62
CA ARG A 69 12.32 -24.97 8.15
C ARG A 69 12.19 -23.96 7.03
N ASP A 70 13.06 -24.01 6.02
CA ASP A 70 13.03 -23.10 4.88
C ASP A 70 11.69 -23.20 4.12
N ASP A 71 11.19 -24.40 3.87
CA ASP A 71 9.91 -24.67 3.21
C ASP A 71 8.73 -24.08 4.02
N ARG A 72 8.75 -24.18 5.36
CA ARG A 72 7.75 -23.55 6.24
C ARG A 72 7.83 -22.03 6.21
N LEU A 73 9.02 -21.46 6.28
CA LEU A 73 9.23 -20.01 6.22
C LEU A 73 8.75 -19.44 4.88
N ILE A 74 9.05 -20.13 3.78
CA ILE A 74 8.55 -19.79 2.45
C ILE A 74 7.02 -19.84 2.42
N ALA A 75 6.41 -20.90 2.96
CA ALA A 75 4.96 -21.02 3.00
C ALA A 75 4.26 -19.90 3.81
N LEU A 76 4.82 -19.52 4.97
CA LEU A 76 4.32 -18.41 5.79
C LEU A 76 4.45 -17.07 5.08
N ARG A 77 5.61 -16.81 4.46
CA ARG A 77 5.84 -15.62 3.65
C ARG A 77 4.84 -15.53 2.50
N ASP A 78 4.64 -16.63 1.78
CA ASP A 78 3.71 -16.68 0.64
C ASP A 78 2.26 -16.50 1.09
N GLN A 79 1.88 -17.03 2.27
CA GLN A 79 0.56 -16.80 2.86
C GLN A 79 0.35 -15.33 3.24
N HIS A 80 1.32 -14.72 3.93
CA HIS A 80 1.24 -13.31 4.30
C HIS A 80 1.18 -12.40 3.07
N TYR A 81 1.97 -12.70 2.03
CA TYR A 81 1.92 -11.96 0.78
C TYR A 81 0.54 -12.02 0.10
N ARG A 82 -0.14 -13.17 0.15
CA ARG A 82 -1.52 -13.29 -0.37
C ARG A 82 -2.51 -12.40 0.40
N GLN A 83 -2.23 -12.09 1.66
CA GLN A 83 -3.05 -11.17 2.46
C GLN A 83 -2.72 -9.70 2.15
N LEU A 84 -1.45 -9.35 1.91
CA LEU A 84 -1.06 -7.97 1.56
C LEU A 84 -1.46 -7.57 0.13
N ARG A 85 -1.52 -8.52 -0.81
CA ARG A 85 -1.89 -8.25 -2.21
C ARG A 85 -3.24 -7.52 -2.39
N PRO A 86 -4.37 -7.96 -1.78
CA PRO A 86 -5.62 -7.22 -1.87
C PRO A 86 -5.52 -5.82 -1.24
N VAL A 87 -4.76 -5.65 -0.15
CA VAL A 87 -4.53 -4.35 0.50
C VAL A 87 -3.84 -3.38 -0.46
N LEU A 88 -2.72 -3.78 -1.07
CA LEU A 88 -1.99 -2.95 -2.05
C LEU A 88 -2.87 -2.58 -3.26
N ARG A 89 -3.73 -3.49 -3.71
CA ARG A 89 -4.67 -3.20 -4.80
C ARG A 89 -5.75 -2.21 -4.39
N GLN A 90 -6.26 -2.32 -3.17
CA GLN A 90 -7.21 -1.36 -2.63
C GLN A 90 -6.56 0.02 -2.46
N GLU A 91 -5.33 0.09 -1.94
CA GLU A 91 -4.58 1.34 -1.85
C GLU A 91 -4.35 1.97 -3.23
N ALA A 92 -4.03 1.17 -4.25
CA ALA A 92 -3.91 1.67 -5.62
C ALA A 92 -5.21 2.30 -6.13
N LEU A 93 -6.37 1.70 -5.84
CA LEU A 93 -7.68 2.28 -6.19
C LEU A 93 -7.93 3.59 -5.45
N ASN A 94 -7.65 3.65 -4.16
CA ASN A 94 -7.84 4.87 -3.37
C ASN A 94 -6.88 5.99 -3.82
N LEU A 95 -5.65 5.65 -4.19
CA LEU A 95 -4.69 6.62 -4.74
C LEU A 95 -5.16 7.15 -6.11
N GLN A 96 -5.78 6.31 -6.94
CA GLN A 96 -6.42 6.78 -8.18
C GLN A 96 -7.63 7.67 -7.89
N GLU A 97 -8.41 7.38 -6.86
CA GLU A 97 -9.50 8.25 -6.42
C GLU A 97 -8.98 9.61 -5.97
N ILE A 98 -7.91 9.65 -5.17
CA ILE A 98 -7.21 10.89 -4.77
C ILE A 98 -6.76 11.67 -6.01
N ALA A 99 -6.12 11.00 -6.98
CA ALA A 99 -5.71 11.63 -8.23
C ALA A 99 -6.90 12.20 -9.03
N GLY A 100 -8.03 11.48 -9.04
CA GLY A 100 -9.27 11.94 -9.67
C GLY A 100 -9.83 13.19 -8.98
N LEU A 101 -9.99 13.14 -7.65
CA LEU A 101 -10.54 14.22 -6.84
C LEU A 101 -9.69 15.49 -6.96
N ILE A 102 -8.37 15.39 -6.84
CA ILE A 102 -7.50 16.57 -6.98
C ILE A 102 -7.54 17.15 -8.41
N SER A 103 -7.75 16.30 -9.42
CA SER A 103 -7.87 16.73 -10.82
C SER A 103 -9.19 17.44 -11.10
N THR A 104 -10.28 17.11 -10.39
CA THR A 104 -11.59 17.72 -10.59
C THR A 104 -11.85 18.90 -9.66
N GLU A 105 -11.42 18.82 -8.41
CA GLU A 105 -11.80 19.73 -7.33
C GLU A 105 -10.62 20.58 -6.81
N ALA A 106 -9.37 20.20 -7.10
CA ALA A 106 -8.16 20.83 -6.55
C ALA A 106 -8.01 20.80 -5.02
N HIS A 107 -8.88 20.06 -4.32
CA HIS A 107 -8.79 19.74 -2.89
C HIS A 107 -9.29 18.32 -2.65
N ILE A 108 -9.02 17.76 -1.47
CA ILE A 108 -9.39 16.37 -1.12
C ILE A 108 -10.22 16.33 0.18
N ALA A 109 -9.96 17.21 1.16
CA ALA A 109 -10.68 17.21 2.43
C ALA A 109 -11.88 18.17 2.51
N GLN A 110 -12.98 17.63 3.06
CA GLN A 110 -14.10 18.30 3.75
C GLN A 110 -14.36 19.78 3.41
N MET A 111 -14.94 20.08 2.25
CA MET A 111 -15.55 21.40 2.04
C MET A 111 -17.05 21.38 1.72
N THR A 112 -17.69 20.20 1.71
CA THR A 112 -19.16 20.13 1.70
C THR A 112 -19.68 19.63 3.04
N LYS A 113 -20.35 20.50 3.80
CA LYS A 113 -21.12 20.18 5.03
C LYS A 113 -22.14 19.02 4.90
N GLY A 114 -22.32 18.43 3.72
CA GLY A 114 -23.22 17.30 3.46
C GLY A 114 -22.53 15.95 3.16
N ARG A 115 -21.23 15.93 2.90
CA ARG A 115 -20.44 14.69 2.76
C ARG A 115 -19.49 14.65 3.93
N ALA A 116 -19.62 13.66 4.81
CA ALA A 116 -18.59 13.38 5.80
C ALA A 116 -17.28 13.08 5.04
N GLY A 117 -16.47 14.12 4.79
CA GLY A 117 -15.27 13.99 3.99
C GLY A 117 -14.35 13.00 4.71
N ALA A 118 -13.94 11.97 3.97
CA ALA A 118 -12.98 11.01 4.46
C ALA A 118 -11.71 11.76 4.84
N ASP A 119 -11.24 11.55 6.07
CA ASP A 119 -9.90 11.96 6.47
C ASP A 119 -8.91 11.46 5.40
N PRO A 120 -8.08 12.32 4.78
CA PRO A 120 -7.15 11.91 3.74
C PRO A 120 -6.23 10.75 4.17
N SER A 121 -5.97 10.64 5.48
CA SER A 121 -5.26 9.49 6.03
C SER A 121 -6.04 8.18 5.88
N ARG A 122 -7.36 8.17 6.02
CA ARG A 122 -8.17 6.96 5.83
C ARG A 122 -8.22 6.50 4.38
N LEU A 123 -8.06 7.42 3.42
CA LEU A 123 -7.95 7.05 2.01
C LEU A 123 -6.60 6.37 1.73
N LEU A 124 -5.53 6.88 2.32
CA LEU A 124 -4.16 6.35 2.15
C LEU A 124 -3.89 5.08 2.97
N TRP A 125 -4.57 4.88 4.10
CA TRP A 125 -4.44 3.71 4.98
C TRP A 125 -5.84 3.15 5.34
N PRO A 126 -6.48 2.40 4.44
CA PRO A 126 -7.85 1.93 4.63
C PRO A 126 -8.01 0.77 5.62
N GLU A 127 -6.95 0.02 5.95
CA GLU A 127 -7.01 -1.20 6.78
C GLU A 127 -5.87 -1.30 7.81
N GLU A 128 -6.05 -2.09 8.88
CA GLU A 128 -4.99 -2.37 9.86
C GLU A 128 -3.74 -3.00 9.23
N MET A 129 -3.90 -3.82 8.18
CA MET A 129 -2.78 -4.43 7.44
C MET A 129 -1.99 -3.42 6.58
N SER A 130 -2.52 -2.21 6.34
CA SER A 130 -1.73 -1.13 5.72
C SER A 130 -0.55 -0.71 6.60
N HIS A 131 -0.65 -0.88 7.92
CA HIS A 131 0.48 -0.62 8.81
C HIS A 131 1.59 -1.68 8.68
N ASP A 132 1.25 -2.92 8.30
CA ASP A 132 2.24 -3.98 8.08
C ASP A 132 3.09 -3.72 6.83
N LEU A 133 2.58 -2.95 5.86
CA LEU A 133 3.32 -2.57 4.66
C LEU A 133 4.61 -1.80 4.97
N VAL A 134 4.68 -1.08 6.10
CA VAL A 134 5.89 -0.33 6.48
C VAL A 134 7.10 -1.23 6.67
N HIS A 135 6.88 -2.47 7.14
CA HIS A 135 7.94 -3.45 7.38
C HIS A 135 8.45 -4.09 6.08
N HIS A 136 7.67 -3.96 5.00
CA HIS A 136 7.95 -4.59 3.71
C HIS A 136 8.36 -3.61 2.62
N PHE A 137 7.78 -2.41 2.66
CA PHE A 137 7.87 -1.40 1.62
C PHE A 137 8.03 -0.01 2.25
N SER A 138 9.07 0.16 3.07
CA SER A 138 9.32 1.39 3.83
C SER A 138 9.43 2.65 2.96
N ASP A 139 10.00 2.55 1.76
CA ASP A 139 10.08 3.67 0.81
C ASP A 139 8.71 4.04 0.20
N TYR A 140 7.84 3.04 -0.02
CA TYR A 140 6.46 3.27 -0.46
C TYR A 140 5.65 3.97 0.64
N GLU A 141 5.78 3.52 1.89
CA GLU A 141 5.14 4.18 3.03
C GLU A 141 5.65 5.60 3.29
N ARG A 142 6.96 5.83 3.17
CA ARG A 142 7.51 7.21 3.25
C ARG A 142 6.90 8.10 2.16
N SER A 143 6.77 7.59 0.95
CA SER A 143 6.18 8.34 -0.16
C SER A 143 4.70 8.64 0.06
N LYS A 144 3.93 7.74 0.68
CA LYS A 144 2.54 8.00 1.12
C LYS A 144 2.46 9.08 2.19
N GLN A 145 3.37 9.07 3.16
CA GLN A 145 3.44 10.13 4.18
C GLN A 145 3.76 11.50 3.56
N ASP A 146 4.71 11.54 2.61
CA ASP A 146 5.03 12.76 1.87
C ASP A 146 3.81 13.27 1.07
N LEU A 147 3.06 12.36 0.43
CA LEU A 147 1.81 12.69 -0.26
C LEU A 147 0.77 13.25 0.73
N LEU A 148 0.57 12.63 1.89
CA LEU A 148 -0.35 13.12 2.93
C LEU A 148 0.00 14.55 3.36
N ILE A 149 1.29 14.84 3.55
CA ILE A 149 1.75 16.20 3.90
C ILE A 149 1.38 17.19 2.80
N GLN A 150 1.60 16.84 1.52
CA GLN A 150 1.21 17.71 0.41
C GLN A 150 -0.30 17.94 0.34
N ILE A 151 -1.11 16.91 0.54
CA ILE A 151 -2.57 17.00 0.58
C ILE A 151 -3.02 17.92 1.73
N THR A 152 -2.44 17.74 2.91
CA THR A 152 -2.77 18.56 4.08
C THR A 152 -2.43 20.03 3.86
N ILE A 153 -1.27 20.32 3.25
CA ILE A 153 -0.87 21.70 2.90
C ILE A 153 -1.81 22.27 1.83
N GLN A 154 -2.17 21.48 0.81
CA GLN A 154 -3.13 21.88 -0.23
C GLN A 154 -4.47 22.29 0.39
N ASP A 155 -5.02 21.43 1.25
CA ASP A 155 -6.32 21.68 1.88
C ASP A 155 -6.27 22.91 2.79
N GLN A 156 -5.20 23.10 3.55
CA GLN A 156 -5.00 24.31 4.38
C GLN A 156 -4.91 25.59 3.54
N GLU A 157 -4.15 25.56 2.45
CA GLU A 157 -4.01 26.68 1.54
C GLU A 157 -5.34 27.01 0.84
N PHE A 158 -6.12 25.98 0.49
CA PHE A 158 -7.44 26.14 -0.11
C PHE A 158 -8.42 26.78 0.89
N HIS A 159 -8.47 26.30 2.14
CA HIS A 159 -9.29 26.91 3.19
C HIS A 159 -8.91 28.37 3.42
N SER A 160 -7.60 28.68 3.42
CA SER A 160 -7.16 30.07 3.52
C SER A 160 -7.62 30.92 2.33
N ALA A 161 -7.67 30.36 1.12
CA ALA A 161 -8.15 31.07 -0.07
C ALA A 161 -9.68 31.30 -0.01
N LEU A 162 -10.45 30.33 0.47
CA LEU A 162 -11.88 30.49 0.74
C LEU A 162 -12.15 31.62 1.72
N ASP A 163 -11.42 31.65 2.83
CA ASP A 163 -11.51 32.71 3.85
C ASP A 163 -11.29 34.09 3.25
N VAL A 164 -10.32 34.22 2.32
CA VAL A 164 -10.06 35.47 1.60
C VAL A 164 -11.25 35.83 0.70
N ALA A 165 -11.76 34.88 -0.09
CA ALA A 165 -12.92 35.09 -0.98
C ALA A 165 -14.19 35.47 -0.20
N GLU A 166 -14.47 34.81 0.92
CA GLU A 166 -15.63 35.11 1.77
C GLU A 166 -15.55 36.50 2.40
N ARG A 167 -14.34 36.93 2.79
CA ARG A 167 -14.10 38.25 3.39
C ARG A 167 -14.18 39.40 2.39
N GLN A 168 -14.13 39.13 1.08
CA GLN A 168 -14.36 40.17 0.07
C GLN A 168 -15.76 40.75 0.25
N ARG A 169 -15.88 41.88 0.96
CA ARG A 169 -17.16 42.54 1.18
C ARG A 169 -17.63 43.08 -0.16
N THR A 170 -18.74 42.54 -0.64
CA THR A 170 -19.37 42.94 -1.90
C THR A 170 -20.81 43.37 -1.59
N PRO A 171 -21.01 44.55 -0.96
CA PRO A 171 -22.35 45.14 -0.81
C PRO A 171 -22.96 45.39 -2.19
N PRO A 172 -24.28 45.28 -2.37
CA PRO A 172 -25.32 45.04 -1.37
C PRO A 172 -25.81 43.58 -1.28
N ILE A 173 -25.12 42.61 -1.90
CA ILE A 173 -25.65 41.25 -2.05
C ILE A 173 -25.38 40.44 -0.79
N GLU A 174 -26.44 40.19 -0.03
CA GLU A 174 -26.42 39.31 1.13
C GLU A 174 -26.89 37.91 0.72
N LEU A 175 -26.08 36.90 1.01
CA LEU A 175 -26.37 35.50 0.69
C LEU A 175 -26.66 34.71 1.96
N ALA A 176 -27.57 33.76 1.86
CA ALA A 176 -27.75 32.74 2.89
C ALA A 176 -26.41 31.99 3.12
N PRO A 177 -26.15 31.48 4.35
CA PRO A 177 -24.89 30.82 4.68
C PRO A 177 -24.44 29.75 3.67
N ASP A 178 -25.35 28.88 3.23
CA ASP A 178 -25.03 27.78 2.30
C ASP A 178 -24.58 28.29 0.92
N TRP A 179 -25.16 29.41 0.46
CA TRP A 179 -24.78 30.05 -0.80
C TRP A 179 -23.45 30.80 -0.70
N ARG A 180 -23.07 31.31 0.47
CA ARG A 180 -21.76 31.95 0.67
C ARG A 180 -20.63 30.97 0.44
N GLU A 181 -20.72 29.81 1.09
CA GLU A 181 -19.75 28.72 0.96
C GLU A 181 -19.69 28.22 -0.49
N THR A 182 -20.85 27.98 -1.11
CA THR A 182 -20.95 27.54 -2.52
C THR A 182 -20.29 28.53 -3.49
N VAL A 183 -20.56 29.83 -3.34
CA VAL A 183 -20.02 30.88 -4.23
C VAL A 183 -18.51 31.03 -4.06
N SER A 184 -18.02 31.04 -2.82
CA SER A 184 -16.59 31.13 -2.55
C SER A 184 -15.84 29.92 -3.09
N MET A 185 -16.36 28.71 -2.91
CA MET A 185 -15.72 27.51 -3.42
C MET A 185 -15.70 27.44 -4.94
N ALA A 186 -16.84 27.70 -5.59
CA ALA A 186 -16.87 27.79 -7.04
C ALA A 186 -15.92 28.86 -7.61
N PHE A 187 -15.68 29.93 -6.84
CA PHE A 187 -14.74 30.99 -7.21
C PHE A 187 -13.29 30.54 -7.08
N ILE A 188 -12.92 29.88 -5.96
CA ILE A 188 -11.57 29.36 -5.78
C ILE A 188 -11.28 28.26 -6.80
N GLU A 189 -12.14 27.27 -6.97
CA GLU A 189 -11.98 26.21 -7.98
C GLU A 189 -11.74 26.80 -9.37
N SER A 190 -12.60 27.74 -9.79
CA SER A 190 -12.47 28.42 -11.08
C SER A 190 -11.14 29.18 -11.21
N CYS A 191 -10.62 29.73 -10.11
CA CYS A 191 -9.33 30.42 -10.06
C CYS A 191 -8.15 29.46 -10.23
N VAL A 192 -8.23 28.27 -9.62
CA VAL A 192 -7.23 27.19 -9.79
C VAL A 192 -7.29 26.57 -11.20
N GLY A 193 -8.36 26.86 -11.95
CA GLY A 193 -8.60 26.33 -13.30
C GLY A 193 -9.36 25.02 -13.29
N HIS A 194 -10.06 24.72 -12.20
CA HIS A 194 -10.92 23.56 -12.03
C HIS A 194 -12.38 24.02 -11.94
N GLY A 195 -13.30 23.30 -12.59
CA GLY A 195 -14.71 23.68 -12.63
C GLY A 195 -15.03 24.94 -13.48
N ASN A 196 -16.31 25.09 -13.81
CA ASN A 196 -16.81 26.20 -14.65
C ASN A 196 -17.28 27.42 -13.82
N GLY A 197 -17.10 27.38 -12.50
CA GLY A 197 -17.64 28.39 -11.58
C GLY A 197 -19.16 28.39 -11.50
N ILE A 198 -19.75 29.58 -11.31
CA ILE A 198 -21.21 29.77 -11.32
C ILE A 198 -21.65 30.45 -12.62
N GLY A 199 -22.65 29.84 -13.27
CA GLY A 199 -23.24 30.29 -14.52
C GLY A 199 -24.75 30.48 -14.39
N LEU A 200 -25.27 31.50 -15.07
CA LEU A 200 -26.70 31.73 -15.19
C LEU A 200 -27.02 32.21 -16.61
N ILE A 201 -27.85 31.44 -17.31
CA ILE A 201 -28.37 31.76 -18.64
C ILE A 201 -29.87 31.98 -18.51
N VAL A 202 -30.35 33.16 -18.90
CA VAL A 202 -31.77 33.52 -18.86
C VAL A 202 -32.26 33.76 -20.29
N SER A 203 -33.37 33.13 -20.64
CA SER A 203 -34.03 33.21 -21.95
C SER A 203 -35.52 33.51 -21.76
N LYS A 204 -36.27 33.71 -22.86
CA LYS A 204 -37.72 33.93 -22.77
C LYS A 204 -38.46 32.67 -22.32
N GLU A 205 -37.87 31.50 -22.58
CA GLU A 205 -38.42 30.17 -22.34
C GLU A 205 -38.12 29.65 -20.93
N GLY A 206 -37.15 30.26 -20.22
CA GLY A 206 -36.74 29.86 -18.89
C GLY A 206 -35.29 30.20 -18.58
N PHE A 207 -34.71 29.48 -17.61
CA PHE A 207 -33.33 29.68 -17.18
C PHE A 207 -32.56 28.36 -17.03
N ILE A 208 -31.24 28.46 -17.13
CA ILE A 208 -30.28 27.42 -16.76
C ILE A 208 -29.32 28.04 -15.75
N PHE A 209 -29.30 27.48 -14.55
CA PHE A 209 -28.34 27.81 -13.50
C PHE A 209 -27.36 26.65 -13.37
N SER A 210 -26.06 26.94 -13.33
CA SER A 210 -25.01 25.96 -13.10
C SER A 210 -24.15 26.41 -11.92
N SER A 211 -24.00 25.54 -10.94
CA SER A 211 -23.02 25.69 -9.86
C SER A 211 -22.36 24.34 -9.67
N TRP A 212 -21.02 24.31 -9.74
CA TRP A 212 -20.27 23.05 -9.78
C TRP A 212 -20.77 22.14 -10.90
N ASP A 213 -21.02 20.87 -10.59
CA ASP A 213 -21.53 19.83 -11.50
C ASP A 213 -23.06 19.74 -11.54
N VAL A 214 -23.77 20.59 -10.79
CA VAL A 214 -25.23 20.60 -10.77
C VAL A 214 -25.74 21.70 -11.68
N SER A 215 -26.44 21.30 -12.74
CA SER A 215 -27.21 22.23 -13.58
C SER A 215 -28.70 22.08 -13.29
N THR A 216 -29.32 23.19 -12.91
CA THR A 216 -30.77 23.29 -12.73
C THR A 216 -31.38 24.05 -13.90
N ARG A 217 -32.43 23.49 -14.50
CA ARG A 217 -33.22 24.15 -15.54
C ARG A 217 -34.62 24.41 -15.02
N GLY A 218 -35.12 25.63 -15.21
CA GLY A 218 -36.48 26.01 -14.81
C GLY A 218 -37.19 26.83 -15.88
N LYS A 219 -38.52 26.91 -15.78
CA LYS A 219 -39.35 27.80 -16.59
C LYS A 219 -39.52 29.14 -15.86
N GLY A 220 -39.50 30.25 -16.60
CA GLY A 220 -39.61 31.59 -16.03
C GLY A 220 -38.27 32.13 -15.49
N ALA A 221 -38.33 32.97 -14.46
CA ALA A 221 -37.16 33.60 -13.85
C ALA A 221 -36.45 32.65 -12.87
N PRO A 222 -35.12 32.76 -12.72
CA PRO A 222 -34.37 32.05 -11.67
C PRO A 222 -34.84 32.48 -10.28
N SER A 223 -34.56 31.67 -9.26
CA SER A 223 -34.86 32.06 -7.89
C SER A 223 -34.03 33.29 -7.48
N PRO A 224 -34.51 34.10 -6.52
CA PRO A 224 -33.74 35.24 -5.99
C PRO A 224 -32.34 34.83 -5.51
N ASP A 225 -32.22 33.66 -4.86
CA ASP A 225 -30.95 33.15 -4.36
C ASP A 225 -29.98 32.77 -5.48
N GLN A 226 -30.48 32.12 -6.56
CA GLN A 226 -29.65 31.79 -7.72
C GLN A 226 -29.15 33.05 -8.43
N ALA A 227 -30.02 34.05 -8.58
CA ALA A 227 -29.65 35.34 -9.16
C ALA A 227 -28.62 36.06 -8.28
N ALA A 228 -28.81 36.09 -6.96
CA ALA A 228 -27.90 36.68 -6.00
C ALA A 228 -26.54 35.96 -5.98
N ALA A 229 -26.52 34.62 -5.98
CA ALA A 229 -25.30 33.82 -6.00
C ALA A 229 -24.48 34.07 -7.27
N PHE A 230 -25.13 34.08 -8.44
CA PHE A 230 -24.47 34.41 -9.70
C PHE A 230 -23.93 35.84 -9.69
N GLN A 231 -24.71 36.82 -9.26
CA GLN A 231 -24.24 38.21 -9.19
C GLN A 231 -23.07 38.36 -8.21
N ARG A 232 -23.13 37.72 -7.05
CA ARG A 232 -22.04 37.71 -6.07
C ARG A 232 -20.77 37.11 -6.66
N PHE A 233 -20.87 35.96 -7.33
CA PHE A 233 -19.74 35.32 -8.01
C PHE A 233 -19.09 36.26 -9.03
N LYS A 234 -19.88 37.00 -9.82
CA LYS A 234 -19.37 37.95 -10.82
C LYS A 234 -18.70 39.19 -10.21
N LEU A 235 -18.96 39.51 -8.95
CA LEU A 235 -18.36 40.64 -8.24
C LEU A 235 -17.07 40.26 -7.49
N LEU A 236 -16.81 38.97 -7.27
CA LEU A 236 -15.54 38.52 -6.69
C LEU A 236 -14.39 38.80 -7.64
N HIS A 237 -13.27 39.24 -7.08
CA HIS A 237 -12.08 39.59 -7.86
C HIS A 237 -10.85 38.84 -7.35
N ILE A 238 -9.99 38.42 -8.29
CA ILE A 238 -8.71 37.81 -7.95
C ILE A 238 -7.71 38.94 -7.72
N ASP A 239 -7.46 39.26 -6.45
CA ASP A 239 -6.39 40.18 -6.06
C ASP A 239 -5.01 39.49 -6.18
N PRO A 240 -3.89 40.23 -6.04
CA PRO A 240 -2.56 39.64 -6.18
C PRO A 240 -2.24 38.52 -5.19
N THR A 241 -2.75 38.60 -3.95
CA THR A 241 -2.54 37.57 -2.92
C THR A 241 -3.28 36.30 -3.31
N LEU A 242 -4.55 36.43 -3.70
CA LEU A 242 -5.36 35.30 -4.10
C LEU A 242 -4.85 34.67 -5.40
N ARG A 243 -4.34 35.48 -6.33
CA ARG A 243 -3.69 34.98 -7.56
C ARG A 243 -2.53 34.05 -7.23
N PHE A 244 -1.64 34.48 -6.34
CA PHE A 244 -0.51 33.68 -5.91
C PHE A 244 -0.96 32.36 -5.26
N GLN A 245 -2.00 32.40 -4.41
CA GLN A 245 -2.57 31.20 -3.81
C GLN A 245 -3.17 30.26 -4.86
N CYS A 246 -3.93 30.78 -5.84
CA CYS A 246 -4.49 29.93 -6.91
C CYS A 246 -3.40 29.30 -7.78
N ASP A 247 -2.35 30.05 -8.13
CA ASP A 247 -1.22 29.52 -8.91
C ASP A 247 -0.48 28.42 -8.13
N SER A 248 -0.27 28.62 -6.83
CA SER A 248 0.33 27.65 -5.91
C SER A 248 -0.54 26.39 -5.77
N LEU A 249 -1.84 26.55 -5.49
CA LEU A 249 -2.82 25.47 -5.42
C LEU A 249 -2.86 24.67 -6.72
N LYS A 250 -2.83 25.34 -7.88
CA LYS A 250 -2.83 24.70 -9.19
C LYS A 250 -1.58 23.88 -9.42
N SER A 251 -0.42 24.47 -9.15
CA SER A 251 0.86 23.79 -9.32
C SER A 251 0.96 22.58 -8.39
N ARG A 252 0.52 22.70 -7.14
CA ARG A 252 0.58 21.62 -6.16
C ARG A 252 -0.45 20.53 -6.45
N ALA A 253 -1.65 20.88 -6.90
CA ALA A 253 -2.65 19.91 -7.34
C ALA A 253 -2.10 18.99 -8.44
N GLN A 254 -1.38 19.54 -9.43
CA GLN A 254 -0.72 18.74 -10.48
C GLN A 254 0.34 17.79 -9.90
N VAL A 255 1.14 18.26 -8.95
CA VAL A 255 2.15 17.43 -8.28
C VAL A 255 1.48 16.31 -7.46
N ILE A 256 0.45 16.62 -6.68
CA ILE A 256 -0.32 15.64 -5.90
C ILE A 256 -0.93 14.60 -6.83
N GLN A 257 -1.56 15.02 -7.92
CA GLN A 257 -2.13 14.12 -8.93
C GLN A 257 -1.08 13.15 -9.46
N GLN A 258 0.03 13.68 -9.98
CA GLN A 258 1.11 12.86 -10.53
C GLN A 258 1.67 11.88 -9.49
N ARG A 259 1.90 12.34 -8.25
CA ARG A 259 2.42 11.49 -7.17
C ARG A 259 1.44 10.39 -6.76
N ALA A 260 0.15 10.70 -6.70
CA ALA A 260 -0.87 9.72 -6.41
C ALA A 260 -0.96 8.65 -7.53
N GLU A 261 -0.88 9.06 -8.80
CA GLU A 261 -0.82 8.14 -9.94
C GLU A 261 0.45 7.25 -9.92
N GLU A 262 1.62 7.84 -9.65
CA GLU A 262 2.88 7.12 -9.49
C GLU A 262 2.79 6.08 -8.36
N LEU A 263 2.26 6.47 -7.20
CA LEU A 263 2.09 5.56 -6.07
C LEU A 263 1.05 4.47 -6.34
N ALA A 264 -0.02 4.77 -7.07
CA ALA A 264 -1.00 3.77 -7.46
C ALA A 264 -0.37 2.70 -8.38
N GLN A 265 0.45 3.12 -9.34
CA GLN A 265 1.19 2.20 -10.21
C GLN A 265 2.21 1.38 -9.41
N GLU A 266 2.92 2.01 -8.48
CA GLU A 266 3.86 1.33 -7.59
C GLU A 266 3.15 0.30 -6.72
N ALA A 267 2.02 0.64 -6.11
CA ALA A 267 1.20 -0.28 -5.32
C ALA A 267 0.74 -1.50 -6.16
N LEU A 268 0.31 -1.29 -7.41
CA LEU A 268 -0.02 -2.39 -8.32
C LEU A 268 1.19 -3.26 -8.63
N ARG A 269 2.35 -2.66 -8.92
CA ARG A 269 3.61 -3.36 -9.16
C ARG A 269 4.05 -4.18 -7.95
N LEU A 270 3.94 -3.60 -6.75
CA LEU A 270 4.22 -4.27 -5.48
C LEU A 270 3.23 -5.40 -5.22
N SER A 271 1.97 -5.27 -5.64
CA SER A 271 0.95 -6.33 -5.51
C SER A 271 1.16 -7.49 -6.49
N ASP A 272 1.77 -7.24 -7.64
CA ASP A 272 2.05 -8.25 -8.66
C ASP A 272 3.46 -8.85 -8.54
N GLY A 273 4.30 -8.28 -7.68
CA GLY A 273 5.58 -8.85 -7.28
C GLY A 273 5.45 -10.23 -6.63
N TRP A 274 6.58 -10.89 -6.41
CA TRP A 274 6.63 -12.20 -5.72
C TRP A 274 7.60 -12.18 -4.52
N VAL A 275 8.16 -11.01 -4.22
CA VAL A 275 9.24 -10.88 -3.24
C VAL A 275 8.83 -9.84 -2.21
N LEU A 276 8.47 -10.32 -1.02
CA LEU A 276 8.49 -9.49 0.18
C LEU A 276 9.94 -9.21 0.53
N ASN A 277 10.37 -7.96 0.33
CA ASN A 277 11.63 -7.47 0.87
C ASN A 277 11.38 -7.10 2.35
N GLY A 278 12.34 -7.36 3.25
CA GLY A 278 12.23 -7.03 4.67
C GLY A 278 12.03 -8.23 5.61
N SER A 279 12.30 -8.01 6.90
CA SER A 279 12.11 -9.00 7.96
C SER A 279 10.68 -8.90 8.50
N CYS A 280 9.79 -9.83 8.15
CA CYS A 280 8.52 -9.97 8.88
C CYS A 280 8.82 -10.29 10.35
N GLU A 281 8.32 -9.50 11.29
CA GLU A 281 8.34 -9.91 12.70
C GLU A 281 7.49 -11.17 12.95
N PHE A 282 6.44 -11.39 12.15
CA PHE A 282 5.63 -12.61 12.19
C PHE A 282 6.37 -13.89 11.75
N ILE A 283 7.58 -13.76 11.18
CA ILE A 283 8.43 -14.87 10.75
C ILE A 283 9.54 -15.16 11.79
N LYS A 284 9.66 -14.35 12.85
CA LYS A 284 10.47 -14.75 14.02
C LYS A 284 9.76 -15.94 14.67
N SER A 285 10.22 -17.15 14.36
CA SER A 285 9.76 -18.37 15.01
C SER A 285 9.88 -18.18 16.52
N GLU A 286 8.87 -18.61 17.27
CA GLU A 286 8.83 -18.62 18.75
C GLU A 286 10.02 -19.35 19.41
N ASP A 287 10.89 -20.00 18.65
CA ASP A 287 12.16 -20.52 19.15
C ASP A 287 13.23 -19.41 19.15
N GLY A 288 13.10 -18.49 20.12
CA GLY A 288 14.22 -17.69 20.60
C GLY A 288 15.24 -18.59 21.29
N LEU A 289 16.11 -19.24 20.52
CA LEU A 289 17.31 -19.90 20.99
C LEU A 289 18.46 -19.51 20.06
N ASP A 290 19.07 -18.36 20.39
CA ASP A 290 20.48 -18.11 20.13
C ASP A 290 21.36 -19.14 20.88
#